data_AF-A0AAW3FGL2-F1
#
_entry.id   AF-A0AAW3FGL2-F1
#
_cell.length_a   1.000
_cell.length_b   1.000
_cell.length_c   1.000
_cell.angle_alpha   90.00
_cell.angle_beta   90.00
_cell.angle_gamma   90.00
#
_symmetry.space_group_name_H-M   'P 1'
#
loop_
_entity.id
_entity.type
_entity.pdbx_description
1 polymer ?
#
loop_
_entity_poly.entity_id
_entity_poly.type
_entity_poly.pdbx_seq_one_letter_code
_entity_poly.pdbx_strand_id
1 'polypeptide(L)'
;MKRIVLTGGPCAGKTTALVKIIEHFSSLGYKVFIIPEVPTLFSQAGMDYLTDNYAFFYEGEKATLEMQIALEDKFTRIAETIEEPTIIVCDRGTMDISAYMKPAMWQDITSALSTDSERLRARYDAVLHLVSAADGAEQFYTTATNAERTEGLELARELDKKVISAWSEHPRLRVINNHENFDTKINRVLQEISNVLEIPQQVIEERKYIVRLIGDIPGAIESDIKQTYLTSEPRSEVRLRRRTLNGVSVNVRTTKKTLPTNEQVETERQIDNNLYESLMRQADPYRYSIHKIRKTFIWRGQFFELDTYLEPISNLQILETKGIVDHEDVNFPPFLEVLEDITGKTEYYNYNLALKR
;
A
#
# COMPACT_ATOMS: atom_id res chain seq x y z
N MET A 1 7.13 -3.60 18.26
CA MET A 1 6.70 -2.53 17.34
C MET A 1 7.88 -2.14 16.46
N LYS A 2 7.64 -1.88 15.17
CA LYS A 2 8.66 -1.43 14.21
C LYS A 2 8.19 -0.18 13.48
N ARG A 3 9.11 0.78 13.26
CA ARG A 3 8.87 1.98 12.43
C ARG A 3 9.57 1.83 11.09
N ILE A 4 8.82 1.89 10.02
CA ILE A 4 9.32 1.68 8.65
C ILE A 4 8.95 2.91 7.83
N VAL A 5 9.86 3.34 6.96
CA VAL A 5 9.57 4.41 6.00
C VAL A 5 9.51 3.84 4.58
N LEU A 6 8.47 4.22 3.85
CA LEU A 6 8.42 4.08 2.40
C LEU A 6 8.85 5.41 1.78
N THR A 7 10.01 5.39 1.13
CA THR A 7 10.59 6.55 0.46
C THR A 7 10.70 6.30 -1.05
N GLY A 8 10.98 7.35 -1.82
CA GLY A 8 11.11 7.26 -3.27
C GLY A 8 10.60 8.49 -4.00
N GLY A 9 10.96 8.59 -5.27
CA GLY A 9 10.54 9.66 -6.17
C GLY A 9 9.02 9.68 -6.45
N PRO A 10 8.55 10.66 -7.23
CA PRO A 10 7.17 10.69 -7.71
C PRO A 10 6.85 9.44 -8.54
N CYS A 11 5.60 8.99 -8.51
CA CYS A 11 5.13 7.81 -9.26
C CYS A 11 5.88 6.50 -8.97
N ALA A 12 6.49 6.37 -7.78
CA ALA A 12 7.16 5.13 -7.35
C ALA A 12 6.21 3.98 -6.95
N GLY A 13 4.91 4.28 -6.75
CA GLY A 13 3.91 3.30 -6.29
C GLY A 13 3.65 3.29 -4.78
N LYS A 14 4.17 4.27 -4.02
CA LYS A 14 4.05 4.34 -2.55
C LYS A 14 2.61 4.23 -2.04
N THR A 15 1.68 5.01 -2.62
CA THR A 15 0.26 4.98 -2.20
C THR A 15 -0.37 3.60 -2.35
N THR A 16 -0.04 2.87 -3.42
CA THR A 16 -0.54 1.50 -3.61
C THR A 16 0.16 0.52 -2.67
N ALA A 17 1.46 0.67 -2.43
CA ALA A 17 2.18 -0.11 -1.43
C ALA A 17 1.58 0.05 -0.01
N LEU A 18 1.25 1.28 0.40
CA LEU A 18 0.64 1.56 1.71
C LEU A 18 -0.69 0.82 1.90
N VAL A 19 -1.56 0.82 0.88
CA VAL A 19 -2.83 0.07 0.93
C VAL A 19 -2.57 -1.43 1.12
N LYS A 20 -1.66 -2.00 0.34
CA LYS A 20 -1.32 -3.43 0.40
C LYS A 20 -0.69 -3.82 1.73
N ILE A 21 0.12 -2.94 2.32
CA ILE A 21 0.68 -3.11 3.66
C ILE A 21 -0.42 -3.15 4.71
N ILE A 22 -1.37 -2.20 4.68
CA ILE A 22 -2.50 -2.21 5.62
C ILE A 22 -3.27 -3.53 5.48
N GLU A 23 -3.63 -3.92 4.26
CA GLU A 23 -4.44 -5.12 4.02
C GLU A 23 -3.75 -6.40 4.48
N HIS A 24 -2.48 -6.58 4.11
CA HIS A 24 -1.69 -7.76 4.43
C HIS A 24 -1.40 -7.86 5.93
N PHE A 25 -0.78 -6.86 6.55
CA PHE A 25 -0.38 -6.96 7.94
C PHE A 25 -1.59 -6.93 8.90
N SER A 26 -2.66 -6.18 8.59
CA SER A 26 -3.90 -6.26 9.39
C SER A 26 -4.52 -7.65 9.35
N SER A 27 -4.40 -8.37 8.23
CA SER A 27 -4.89 -9.75 8.11
C SER A 27 -4.05 -10.78 8.88
N LEU A 28 -2.80 -10.42 9.23
CA LEU A 28 -1.93 -11.16 10.12
C LEU A 28 -2.11 -10.77 11.59
N GLY A 29 -3.13 -9.95 11.91
CA GLY A 29 -3.42 -9.50 13.26
C GLY A 29 -2.60 -8.29 13.72
N TYR A 30 -1.86 -7.64 12.82
CA TYR A 30 -1.14 -6.43 13.18
C TYR A 30 -2.04 -5.20 13.22
N LYS A 31 -1.83 -4.33 14.19
CA LYS A 31 -2.27 -2.95 14.07
C LYS A 31 -1.30 -2.20 13.17
N VAL A 32 -1.82 -1.58 12.10
CA VAL A 32 -1.02 -0.77 11.16
C VAL A 32 -1.38 0.70 11.32
N PHE A 33 -0.38 1.53 11.64
CA PHE A 33 -0.47 2.99 11.58
C PHE A 33 0.22 3.52 10.35
N ILE A 34 -0.43 4.43 9.63
CA ILE A 34 0.18 5.18 8.54
C ILE A 34 0.38 6.63 8.98
N ILE A 35 1.62 7.10 8.89
CA ILE A 35 1.94 8.52 9.03
C ILE A 35 1.93 9.11 7.60
N PRO A 36 1.03 10.06 7.32
CA PRO A 36 0.91 10.64 5.99
C PRO A 36 2.09 11.54 5.63
N GLU A 37 2.26 11.82 4.35
CA GLU A 37 3.26 12.76 3.83
C GLU A 37 2.96 14.19 4.33
N VAL A 38 3.79 14.68 5.26
CA VAL A 38 3.65 16.03 5.85
C VAL A 38 3.70 17.15 4.80
N PRO A 39 4.60 17.13 3.79
CA PRO A 39 4.59 18.13 2.72
C PRO A 39 3.23 18.27 2.03
N THR A 40 2.55 17.15 1.76
CA THR A 40 1.22 17.16 1.14
C THR A 40 0.17 17.82 2.05
N LEU A 41 0.24 17.60 3.36
CA LEU A 41 -0.63 18.28 4.34
C LEU A 41 -0.40 19.80 4.34
N PHE A 42 0.86 20.23 4.28
CA PHE A 42 1.23 21.65 4.28
C PHE A 42 0.81 22.34 2.99
N SER A 43 1.02 21.70 1.83
CA SER A 43 0.57 22.24 0.54
C SER A 43 -0.95 22.40 0.47
N GLN A 44 -1.71 21.46 1.04
CA GLN A 44 -3.17 21.59 1.16
C GLN A 44 -3.59 22.76 2.06
N ALA A 45 -2.74 23.16 3.01
CA ALA A 45 -2.94 24.33 3.86
C ALA A 45 -2.42 25.64 3.23
N GLY A 46 -1.90 25.61 2.00
CA GLY A 46 -1.41 26.78 1.27
C GLY A 46 0.10 27.01 1.30
N MET A 47 0.89 26.04 1.79
CA MET A 47 2.35 26.10 1.70
C MET A 47 2.83 25.90 0.26
N ASP A 48 3.70 26.81 -0.20
CA ASP A 48 4.34 26.74 -1.51
C ASP A 48 5.83 26.39 -1.36
N TYR A 49 6.17 25.15 -1.67
CA TYR A 49 7.56 24.65 -1.64
C TYR A 49 8.39 25.07 -2.87
N LEU A 50 7.79 25.72 -3.87
CA LEU A 50 8.47 26.25 -5.05
C LEU A 50 8.80 27.74 -4.94
N THR A 51 8.49 28.35 -3.80
CA THR A 51 8.77 29.75 -3.51
C THR A 51 10.26 30.09 -3.63
N ASP A 52 10.56 31.27 -4.18
CA ASP A 52 11.92 31.85 -4.18
C ASP A 52 12.23 32.63 -2.89
N ASN A 53 11.22 32.83 -2.03
CA ASN A 53 11.38 33.49 -0.74
C ASN A 53 12.10 32.57 0.26
N TYR A 54 13.39 32.82 0.44
CA TYR A 54 14.26 32.05 1.34
C TYR A 54 13.69 31.89 2.76
N ALA A 55 13.19 32.96 3.38
CA ALA A 55 12.71 32.91 4.76
C ALA A 55 11.42 32.09 4.87
N PHE A 56 10.52 32.22 3.90
CA PHE A 56 9.28 31.45 3.85
C PHE A 56 9.56 29.96 3.61
N PHE A 57 10.45 29.64 2.67
CA PHE A 57 10.90 28.26 2.42
C PHE A 57 11.56 27.65 3.65
N TYR A 58 12.49 28.37 4.29
CA TYR A 58 13.20 27.91 5.49
C TYR A 58 12.24 27.56 6.64
N GLU A 59 11.32 28.47 6.98
CA GLU A 59 10.35 28.23 8.06
C GLU A 59 9.39 27.08 7.70
N GLY A 60 8.97 26.97 6.43
CA GLY A 60 8.12 25.88 5.96
C GLY A 60 8.79 24.50 6.08
N GLU A 61 10.04 24.38 5.63
CA GLU A 61 10.82 23.14 5.73
C GLU A 61 11.14 22.75 7.18
N LYS A 62 11.48 23.74 8.02
CA LYS A 62 11.69 23.51 9.46
C LYS A 62 10.42 22.99 10.12
N ALA A 63 9.28 23.64 9.89
CA ALA A 63 7.99 23.22 10.43
C ALA A 63 7.56 21.84 9.88
N THR A 64 7.90 21.52 8.63
CA THR A 64 7.68 20.19 8.04
C THR A 64 8.43 19.11 8.83
N LEU A 65 9.72 19.33 9.12
CA LEU A 65 10.53 18.39 9.90
C LEU A 65 10.04 18.26 11.35
N GLU A 66 9.72 19.37 12.01
CA GLU A 66 9.14 19.37 13.36
C GLU A 66 7.85 18.55 13.42
N MET A 67 6.95 18.76 12.45
CA MET A 67 5.68 18.05 12.39
C MET A 67 5.86 16.56 12.08
N GLN A 68 6.77 16.20 11.17
CA GLN A 68 7.12 14.81 10.87
C GLN A 68 7.59 14.06 12.14
N ILE A 69 8.54 14.65 12.88
CA ILE A 69 9.04 14.09 14.14
C ILE A 69 7.90 13.98 15.17
N ALA A 70 7.10 15.03 15.31
CA ALA A 70 6.02 15.06 16.29
C ALA A 70 4.92 14.03 16.00
N LEU A 71 4.55 13.82 14.73
CA LEU A 71 3.62 12.76 14.33
C LEU A 71 4.19 11.38 14.65
N GLU A 72 5.44 11.13 14.27
CA GLU A 72 6.12 9.87 14.58
C GLU A 72 6.13 9.57 16.08
N ASP A 73 6.53 10.53 16.91
CA ASP A 73 6.59 10.34 18.36
C ASP A 73 5.20 10.11 18.97
N LYS A 74 4.18 10.86 18.52
CA LYS A 74 2.81 10.71 19.01
C LYS A 74 2.23 9.35 18.64
N PHE A 75 2.37 8.93 17.37
CA PHE A 75 1.87 7.62 16.94
C PHE A 75 2.63 6.45 17.59
N THR A 76 3.89 6.66 17.94
CA THR A 76 4.68 5.70 18.72
C THR A 76 4.10 5.52 20.12
N ARG A 77 3.82 6.63 20.81
CA ARG A 77 3.16 6.59 22.13
C ARG A 77 1.77 5.96 22.08
N ILE A 78 1.00 6.22 21.01
CA ILE A 78 -0.30 5.57 20.80
C ILE A 78 -0.11 4.06 20.56
N ALA A 79 0.87 3.67 19.75
CA ALA A 79 1.16 2.27 19.48
C ALA A 79 1.63 1.48 20.71
N GLU A 80 2.30 2.13 21.66
CA GLU A 80 2.70 1.52 22.94
C GLU A 80 1.51 1.14 23.83
N THR A 81 0.31 1.70 23.60
CA THR A 81 -0.89 1.34 24.36
C THR A 81 -1.65 0.14 23.77
N ILE A 82 -1.14 -0.46 22.70
CA ILE A 82 -1.83 -1.50 21.93
C ILE A 82 -1.21 -2.85 22.27
N GLU A 83 -2.06 -3.83 22.61
CA GLU A 83 -1.62 -5.18 22.97
C GLU A 83 -1.27 -6.01 21.74
N GLU A 84 -1.96 -5.76 20.62
CA GLU A 84 -1.69 -6.39 19.33
C GLU A 84 -0.34 -5.99 18.75
N PRO A 85 0.32 -6.87 17.98
CA PRO A 85 1.56 -6.53 17.32
C PRO A 85 1.36 -5.33 16.39
N THR A 86 2.18 -4.29 16.54
CA THR A 86 1.94 -3.00 15.88
C THR A 86 3.11 -2.60 14.97
N ILE A 87 2.78 -2.06 13.80
CA ILE A 87 3.73 -1.42 12.88
C ILE A 87 3.32 0.02 12.58
N ILE A 88 4.31 0.89 12.44
CA ILE A 88 4.15 2.28 12.00
C ILE A 88 4.86 2.42 10.66
N VAL A 89 4.12 2.83 9.63
CA VAL A 89 4.64 3.03 8.28
C VAL A 89 4.52 4.50 7.91
N CYS A 90 5.63 5.11 7.53
CA CYS A 90 5.69 6.52 7.15
C CYS A 90 5.68 6.66 5.63
N ASP A 91 4.72 7.41 5.09
CA ASP A 91 4.75 7.85 3.69
C ASP A 91 5.71 9.04 3.59
N ARG A 92 6.96 8.73 3.23
CA ARG A 92 8.16 9.56 3.45
C ARG A 92 8.55 9.71 4.92
N GLY A 93 9.84 9.98 5.14
CA GLY A 93 10.40 10.20 6.46
C GLY A 93 11.23 11.47 6.54
N THR A 94 11.88 11.67 7.68
CA THR A 94 12.61 12.90 7.99
C THR A 94 13.73 13.20 6.99
N MET A 95 14.41 12.19 6.46
CA MET A 95 15.51 12.42 5.50
C MET A 95 15.02 12.74 4.09
N ASP A 96 13.77 12.42 3.71
CA ASP A 96 13.21 12.82 2.42
C ASP A 96 13.23 14.35 2.26
N ILE A 97 13.02 15.08 3.36
CA ILE A 97 13.00 16.54 3.43
C ILE A 97 14.34 17.12 2.96
N SER A 98 15.46 16.51 3.38
CA SER A 98 16.81 16.96 3.01
C SER A 98 17.08 16.93 1.50
N ALA A 99 16.35 16.10 0.73
CA ALA A 99 16.54 15.97 -0.72
C ALA A 99 16.08 17.21 -1.52
N TYR A 100 15.31 18.10 -0.89
CA TYR A 100 14.70 19.28 -1.52
C TYR A 100 15.41 20.61 -1.19
N MET A 101 16.48 20.57 -0.41
CA MET A 101 17.21 21.78 0.01
C MET A 101 18.73 21.62 -0.10
N LYS A 102 19.45 22.73 0.07
CA LYS A 102 20.92 22.71 0.09
C LYS A 102 21.44 22.14 1.43
N PRO A 103 22.60 21.44 1.44
CA PRO A 103 23.16 20.86 2.67
C PRO A 103 23.35 21.85 3.82
N ALA A 104 23.72 23.10 3.54
CA ALA A 104 23.89 24.15 4.56
C ALA A 104 22.57 24.47 5.28
N MET A 105 21.47 24.61 4.52
CA MET A 105 20.14 24.84 5.10
C MET A 105 19.67 23.64 5.92
N TRP A 106 19.91 22.42 5.44
CA TRP A 106 19.59 21.20 6.18
C TRP A 106 20.33 21.14 7.52
N GLN A 107 21.62 21.49 7.52
CA GLN A 107 22.43 21.55 8.74
C GLN A 107 21.91 22.61 9.71
N ASP A 108 21.54 23.80 9.22
CA ASP A 108 20.98 24.86 10.04
C ASP A 108 19.64 24.45 10.67
N ILE A 109 18.73 23.87 9.90
CA ILE A 109 17.42 23.38 10.37
C ILE A 109 17.61 22.28 11.43
N THR A 110 18.41 21.25 11.14
CA THR A 110 18.63 20.14 12.08
C THR A 110 19.29 20.60 13.37
N SER A 111 20.26 21.53 13.29
CA SER A 111 20.88 22.14 14.46
C SER A 111 19.87 22.94 15.30
N ALA A 112 18.99 23.71 14.65
CA ALA A 112 17.93 24.47 15.33
C ALA A 112 16.95 23.55 16.09
N LEU A 113 16.75 22.32 15.59
CA LEU A 113 15.93 21.28 16.23
C LEU A 113 16.71 20.36 17.18
N SER A 114 17.99 20.68 17.48
CA SER A 114 18.85 19.86 18.34
C SER A 114 18.97 18.39 17.90
N THR A 115 18.91 18.14 16.59
CA THR A 115 19.02 16.83 15.97
C THR A 115 20.09 16.84 14.86
N ASP A 116 20.32 15.70 14.24
CA ASP A 116 21.26 15.54 13.14
C ASP A 116 20.78 14.40 12.22
N SER A 117 21.43 14.24 11.07
CA SER A 117 21.04 13.23 10.07
C SER A 117 21.16 11.80 10.59
N GLU A 118 22.10 11.52 11.50
CA GLU A 118 22.29 10.19 12.07
C GLU A 118 21.11 9.83 13.00
N ARG A 119 20.78 10.74 13.93
CA ARG A 119 19.63 10.59 14.82
C ARG A 119 18.34 10.46 14.05
N LEU A 120 18.15 11.27 13.00
CA LEU A 120 16.96 11.23 12.17
C LEU A 120 16.83 9.90 11.42
N ARG A 121 17.92 9.34 10.87
CA ARG A 121 17.91 8.00 10.27
C ARG A 121 17.64 6.90 11.30
N ALA A 122 18.24 6.99 12.48
CA ALA A 122 18.10 5.99 13.56
C ALA A 122 16.66 5.87 14.10
N ARG A 123 15.75 6.77 13.72
CA ARG A 123 14.33 6.67 14.04
C ARG A 123 13.64 5.52 13.32
N TYR A 124 14.20 5.00 12.24
CA TYR A 124 13.55 3.97 11.44
C TYR A 124 14.23 2.61 11.68
N ASP A 125 13.43 1.55 11.83
CA ASP A 125 13.95 0.19 11.86
C ASP A 125 14.32 -0.30 10.45
N ALA A 126 13.69 0.27 9.42
CA ALA A 126 13.95 -0.04 8.02
C ALA A 126 13.54 1.11 7.10
N VAL A 127 14.25 1.23 5.97
CA VAL A 127 13.98 2.19 4.91
C VAL A 127 13.79 1.43 3.62
N LEU A 128 12.60 1.54 3.03
CA LEU A 128 12.26 0.90 1.76
C LEU A 128 12.13 2.00 0.70
N HIS A 129 13.13 2.10 -0.17
CA HIS A 129 13.15 3.01 -1.31
C HIS A 129 12.50 2.35 -2.51
N LEU A 130 11.33 2.84 -2.90
CA LEU A 130 10.66 2.44 -4.13
C LEU A 130 11.20 3.31 -5.26
N VAL A 131 11.88 2.69 -6.24
CA VAL A 131 12.42 3.40 -7.40
C VAL A 131 11.28 4.01 -8.21
N SER A 132 11.38 5.28 -8.58
CA SER A 132 10.42 5.98 -9.44
C SER A 132 10.15 5.21 -10.75
N ALA A 133 8.90 5.19 -11.22
CA ALA A 133 8.59 4.66 -12.56
C ALA A 133 9.35 5.39 -13.69
N ALA A 134 9.88 6.57 -13.42
CA ALA A 134 10.75 7.27 -14.37
C ALA A 134 12.07 6.53 -14.66
N ASP A 135 12.45 5.53 -13.85
CA ASP A 135 13.67 4.73 -14.05
C ASP A 135 13.32 3.26 -14.29
N GLY A 136 13.39 2.81 -15.55
CA GLY A 136 13.18 1.41 -15.95
C GLY A 136 11.71 0.98 -16.08
N ALA A 137 10.77 1.92 -15.99
CA ALA A 137 9.32 1.69 -16.12
C ALA A 137 8.61 2.92 -16.74
N GLU A 138 9.29 3.65 -17.63
CA GLU A 138 8.87 4.98 -18.10
C GLU A 138 7.48 4.98 -18.73
N GLN A 139 7.08 3.87 -19.35
CA GLN A 139 5.75 3.65 -19.91
C GLN A 139 4.60 3.73 -18.89
N PHE A 140 4.91 3.56 -17.60
CA PHE A 140 3.97 3.64 -16.47
C PHE A 140 4.03 4.98 -15.74
N TYR A 141 4.95 5.88 -16.12
CA TYR A 141 5.07 7.20 -15.53
C TYR A 141 3.92 8.10 -16.01
N THR A 142 3.06 8.54 -15.09
CA THR A 142 1.91 9.39 -15.40
C THR A 142 1.98 10.70 -14.64
N THR A 143 1.80 11.83 -15.32
CA THR A 143 1.72 13.18 -14.72
C THR A 143 0.32 13.48 -14.15
N ALA A 144 -0.66 12.59 -14.36
CA ALA A 144 -2.08 12.78 -14.04
C ALA A 144 -2.39 12.98 -12.54
N THR A 145 -1.42 12.81 -11.64
CA THR A 145 -1.59 13.05 -10.20
C THR A 145 -1.17 14.43 -9.74
N ASN A 146 -0.35 15.15 -10.50
CA ASN A 146 0.16 16.47 -10.14
C ASN A 146 0.22 17.33 -11.40
N ALA A 147 -0.84 18.09 -11.66
CA ALA A 147 -1.01 18.94 -12.85
C ALA A 147 0.04 20.07 -12.98
N GLU A 148 0.94 20.22 -12.00
CA GLU A 148 1.96 21.27 -11.94
C GLU A 148 3.38 20.82 -12.31
N ARG A 149 3.60 19.56 -12.73
CA ARG A 149 4.94 19.08 -13.09
C ARG A 149 5.15 19.00 -14.61
N THR A 150 5.66 20.09 -15.18
CA THR A 150 6.20 20.20 -16.54
C THR A 150 7.64 19.69 -16.68
N GLU A 151 8.31 19.35 -15.57
CA GLU A 151 9.70 18.90 -15.55
C GLU A 151 9.74 17.37 -15.71
N GLY A 152 10.28 16.90 -16.85
CA GLY A 152 10.12 15.54 -17.35
C GLY A 152 10.77 14.41 -16.55
N LEU A 153 10.79 13.22 -17.16
CA LEU A 153 11.33 11.96 -16.60
C LEU A 153 12.73 12.13 -15.98
N GLU A 154 13.56 13.02 -16.53
CA GLU A 154 14.91 13.28 -16.06
C GLU A 154 14.94 13.87 -14.65
N LEU A 155 14.15 14.91 -14.37
CA LEU A 155 14.07 15.48 -13.04
C LEU A 155 13.52 14.47 -12.02
N ALA A 156 12.53 13.66 -12.44
CA ALA A 156 11.99 12.60 -11.59
C ALA A 156 13.06 11.56 -11.20
N ARG A 157 13.98 11.23 -12.12
CA ARG A 157 15.14 10.37 -11.83
C ARG A 157 16.16 11.06 -10.92
N GLU A 158 16.45 12.34 -11.15
CA GLU A 158 17.39 13.09 -10.30
C GLU A 158 16.88 13.22 -8.86
N LEU A 159 15.59 13.52 -8.69
CA LEU A 159 14.95 13.56 -7.38
C LEU A 159 14.97 12.20 -6.70
N ASP A 160 14.68 11.11 -7.42
CA ASP A 160 14.77 9.75 -6.87
C ASP A 160 16.18 9.44 -6.34
N LYS A 161 17.22 9.83 -7.10
CA LYS A 161 18.63 9.70 -6.70
C LYS A 161 19.00 10.53 -5.48
N LYS A 162 18.48 11.76 -5.36
CA LYS A 162 18.70 12.60 -4.18
C LYS A 162 18.06 11.99 -2.93
N VAL A 163 16.84 11.48 -3.08
CA VAL A 163 16.08 10.84 -1.99
C VAL A 163 16.80 9.59 -1.49
N ILE A 164 17.18 8.65 -2.37
CA ILE A 164 17.92 7.45 -1.93
C ILE A 164 19.28 7.81 -1.32
N SER A 165 19.97 8.82 -1.85
CA SER A 165 21.25 9.29 -1.31
C SER A 165 21.12 9.78 0.13
N ALA A 166 20.05 10.51 0.45
CA ALA A 166 19.77 10.97 1.80
C ALA A 166 19.66 9.81 2.82
N TRP A 167 19.20 8.64 2.36
CA TRP A 167 19.04 7.43 3.17
C TRP A 167 20.20 6.43 3.10
N SER A 168 21.21 6.67 2.27
CA SER A 168 22.28 5.71 1.94
C SER A 168 23.07 5.15 3.14
N GLU A 169 23.16 5.91 4.23
CA GLU A 169 23.85 5.52 5.46
C GLU A 169 22.96 4.69 6.43
N HIS A 170 21.70 4.44 6.09
CA HIS A 170 20.81 3.64 6.94
C HIS A 170 21.13 2.14 6.82
N PRO A 171 21.39 1.41 7.92
CA PRO A 171 21.89 0.03 7.90
C PRO A 171 20.92 -0.97 7.27
N ARG A 172 19.62 -0.68 7.31
CA ARG A 172 18.55 -1.48 6.69
C ARG A 172 17.83 -0.71 5.58
N LEU A 173 18.61 -0.09 4.70
CA LEU A 173 18.09 0.43 3.42
C LEU A 173 17.86 -0.73 2.44
N ARG A 174 16.67 -0.74 1.83
CA ARG A 174 16.26 -1.69 0.80
C ARG A 174 15.74 -0.95 -0.41
N VAL A 175 16.29 -1.29 -1.58
CA VAL A 175 15.92 -0.66 -2.86
C VAL A 175 15.05 -1.60 -3.64
N ILE A 176 13.85 -1.14 -3.98
CA ILE A 176 12.82 -1.90 -4.69
C ILE A 176 12.70 -1.30 -6.09
N ASN A 177 13.35 -1.95 -7.03
CA ASN A 177 13.51 -1.52 -8.43
C ASN A 177 12.31 -1.95 -9.32
N ASN A 178 12.27 -1.46 -10.56
CA ASN A 178 11.16 -1.67 -11.50
C ASN A 178 11.39 -2.83 -12.50
N HIS A 179 12.36 -3.71 -12.29
CA HIS A 179 12.77 -4.71 -13.30
C HIS A 179 11.74 -5.81 -13.60
N GLU A 180 10.60 -5.79 -12.91
CA GLU A 180 9.52 -6.78 -13.04
C GLU A 180 8.17 -6.05 -13.13
N ASN A 181 7.08 -6.82 -13.18
CA ASN A 181 5.75 -6.24 -13.10
C ASN A 181 5.51 -5.55 -11.74
N PHE A 182 4.51 -4.67 -11.71
CA PHE A 182 4.21 -3.85 -10.53
C PHE A 182 3.80 -4.70 -9.31
N ASP A 183 3.10 -5.82 -9.51
CA ASP A 183 2.70 -6.70 -8.41
C ASP A 183 3.90 -7.34 -7.73
N THR A 184 4.92 -7.80 -8.48
CA THR A 184 6.15 -8.32 -7.90
C THR A 184 6.90 -7.24 -7.12
N LYS A 185 6.89 -6.00 -7.61
CA LYS A 185 7.45 -4.85 -6.88
C LYS A 185 6.78 -4.66 -5.52
N ILE A 186 5.45 -4.68 -5.46
CA ILE A 186 4.70 -4.55 -4.22
C ILE A 186 4.93 -5.76 -3.30
N ASN A 187 4.97 -6.97 -3.86
CA ASN A 187 5.26 -8.18 -3.10
C ASN A 187 6.64 -8.10 -2.44
N ARG A 188 7.64 -7.54 -3.11
CA ARG A 188 8.95 -7.27 -2.50
C ARG A 188 8.88 -6.27 -1.35
N VAL A 189 7.99 -5.26 -1.41
CA VAL A 189 7.74 -4.36 -0.26
C VAL A 189 7.24 -5.18 0.94
N LEU A 190 6.22 -6.03 0.73
CA LEU A 190 5.66 -6.86 1.79
C LEU A 190 6.70 -7.82 2.36
N GLN A 191 7.50 -8.44 1.50
CA GLN A 191 8.64 -9.28 1.91
C GLN A 191 9.65 -8.49 2.74
N GLU A 192 10.10 -7.32 2.31
CA GLU A 192 11.08 -6.57 3.12
C GLU A 192 10.52 -6.18 4.49
N ILE A 193 9.24 -5.82 4.58
CA ILE A 193 8.59 -5.56 5.87
C ILE A 193 8.49 -6.83 6.71
N SER A 194 8.05 -7.95 6.13
CA SER A 194 7.99 -9.24 6.83
C SER A 194 9.36 -9.69 7.35
N ASN A 195 10.44 -9.43 6.61
CA ASN A 195 11.82 -9.69 7.06
C ASN A 195 12.18 -8.83 8.27
N VAL A 196 11.81 -7.55 8.26
CA VAL A 196 12.04 -6.62 9.39
C VAL A 196 11.24 -7.02 10.62
N LEU A 197 10.07 -7.63 10.42
CA LEU A 197 9.21 -8.16 11.47
C LEU A 197 9.55 -9.61 11.87
N GLU A 198 10.55 -10.22 11.22
CA GLU A 198 10.97 -11.61 11.46
C GLU A 198 9.82 -12.63 11.27
N ILE A 199 8.92 -12.34 10.34
CA ILE A 199 7.81 -13.21 9.97
C ILE A 199 8.29 -14.17 8.85
N PRO A 200 8.07 -15.49 8.97
CA PRO A 200 8.42 -16.46 7.93
C PRO A 200 7.82 -16.08 6.57
N GLN A 201 8.61 -16.21 5.51
CA GLN A 201 8.21 -15.85 4.14
C GLN A 201 8.04 -17.07 3.26
N GLN A 202 7.02 -17.04 2.40
CA GLN A 202 6.83 -18.00 1.31
C GLN A 202 6.86 -17.25 -0.04
N VAL A 203 7.49 -17.88 -1.04
CA VAL A 203 7.58 -17.40 -2.44
C VAL A 203 6.19 -17.39 -3.09
N ILE A 204 5.89 -16.47 -4.01
CA ILE A 204 4.51 -16.03 -4.28
C ILE A 204 3.98 -16.55 -5.62
N GLU A 205 3.11 -17.57 -5.56
CA GLU A 205 2.06 -17.81 -6.54
C GLU A 205 0.69 -17.63 -5.86
N GLU A 206 -0.25 -16.99 -6.55
CA GLU A 206 -1.65 -16.87 -6.10
C GLU A 206 -2.44 -18.07 -6.62
N ARG A 207 -2.96 -18.91 -5.71
CA ARG A 207 -3.82 -20.04 -6.04
C ARG A 207 -5.22 -19.84 -5.49
N LYS A 208 -6.22 -20.27 -6.26
CA LYS A 208 -7.64 -20.12 -5.92
C LYS A 208 -8.37 -21.45 -6.01
N TYR A 209 -9.17 -21.73 -5.00
CA TYR A 209 -9.93 -22.97 -4.89
C TYR A 209 -11.38 -22.67 -4.54
N ILE A 210 -12.32 -23.36 -5.17
CA ILE A 210 -13.67 -23.48 -4.62
C ILE A 210 -13.59 -24.49 -3.48
N VAL A 211 -14.07 -24.09 -2.32
CA VAL A 211 -14.05 -24.92 -1.13
C VAL A 211 -15.42 -24.99 -0.48
N ARG A 212 -15.58 -25.94 0.44
CA ARG A 212 -16.68 -25.98 1.40
C ARG A 212 -16.10 -25.98 2.81
N LEU A 213 -16.58 -25.08 3.64
CA LEU A 213 -16.23 -25.05 5.06
C LEU A 213 -16.96 -26.18 5.80
N ILE A 214 -16.20 -27.11 6.40
CA ILE A 214 -16.74 -28.29 7.12
C ILE A 214 -16.53 -28.21 8.64
N GLY A 215 -15.88 -27.17 9.15
CA GLY A 215 -15.69 -26.92 10.58
C GLY A 215 -15.37 -25.46 10.89
N ASP A 216 -15.07 -25.16 12.15
CA ASP A 216 -14.67 -23.82 12.57
C ASP A 216 -13.22 -23.51 12.20
N ILE A 217 -12.92 -22.22 11.94
CA ILE A 217 -11.58 -21.72 11.65
C ILE A 217 -11.04 -21.00 12.89
N PRO A 218 -10.15 -21.61 13.68
CA PRO A 218 -9.63 -21.01 14.90
C PRO A 218 -8.81 -19.76 14.59
N GLY A 219 -9.04 -18.67 15.35
CA GLY A 219 -8.26 -17.45 15.23
C GLY A 219 -8.42 -16.71 13.89
N ALA A 220 -9.47 -17.02 13.12
CA ALA A 220 -9.75 -16.30 11.89
C ALA A 220 -10.12 -14.85 12.17
N ILE A 221 -9.52 -13.93 11.42
CA ILE A 221 -9.91 -12.53 11.40
C ILE A 221 -11.00 -12.37 10.33
N GLU A 222 -12.18 -11.96 10.77
CA GLU A 222 -13.33 -11.78 9.88
C GLU A 222 -13.48 -10.32 9.47
N SER A 223 -13.66 -10.07 8.18
CA SER A 223 -13.96 -8.74 7.66
C SER A 223 -15.11 -8.76 6.66
N ASP A 224 -16.00 -7.78 6.80
CA ASP A 224 -17.10 -7.51 5.88
C ASP A 224 -16.59 -6.71 4.69
N ILE A 225 -16.79 -7.19 3.47
CA ILE A 225 -16.30 -6.54 2.26
C ILE A 225 -17.45 -6.30 1.30
N LYS A 226 -17.66 -5.03 0.98
CA LYS A 226 -18.53 -4.58 -0.12
C LYS A 226 -17.68 -3.99 -1.22
N GLN A 227 -17.92 -4.41 -2.46
CA GLN A 227 -17.19 -3.90 -3.61
C GLN A 227 -18.13 -3.63 -4.79
N THR A 228 -17.91 -2.50 -5.44
CA THR A 228 -18.76 -1.99 -6.52
C THR A 228 -17.88 -1.52 -7.66
N TYR A 229 -18.21 -1.93 -8.88
CA TYR A 229 -17.52 -1.47 -10.08
C TYR A 229 -18.17 -0.19 -10.58
N LEU A 230 -17.35 0.76 -11.04
CA LEU A 230 -17.80 2.03 -11.59
C LEU A 230 -17.69 2.03 -13.10
N THR A 231 -18.53 2.85 -13.74
CA THR A 231 -18.40 3.15 -15.16
C THR A 231 -17.03 3.78 -15.42
N SER A 232 -16.29 3.31 -16.42
CA SER A 232 -14.94 3.80 -16.73
C SER A 232 -14.64 3.78 -18.23
N GLU A 233 -13.54 4.41 -18.63
CA GLU A 233 -13.09 4.46 -20.04
C GLU A 233 -12.81 3.05 -20.59
N PRO A 234 -12.89 2.85 -21.92
CA PRO A 234 -12.47 1.59 -22.54
C PRO A 234 -11.06 1.18 -22.10
N ARG A 235 -10.85 -0.11 -21.85
CA ARG A 235 -9.60 -0.68 -21.30
C ARG A 235 -9.26 -0.24 -19.87
N SER A 236 -10.16 0.44 -19.17
CA SER A 236 -10.07 0.71 -17.75
C SER A 236 -11.13 -0.09 -16.99
N GLU A 237 -10.81 -0.43 -15.75
CA GLU A 237 -11.72 -0.95 -14.75
C GLU A 237 -11.52 -0.10 -13.49
N VAL A 238 -12.61 0.34 -12.87
CA VAL A 238 -12.56 1.06 -11.60
C VAL A 238 -13.43 0.34 -10.60
N ARG A 239 -12.88 0.05 -9.42
CA ARG A 239 -13.57 -0.65 -8.34
C ARG A 239 -13.46 0.16 -7.05
N LEU A 240 -14.58 0.37 -6.39
CA LEU A 240 -14.62 0.80 -4.99
C LEU A 240 -14.75 -0.43 -4.10
N ARG A 241 -13.98 -0.48 -3.01
CA ARG A 241 -14.05 -1.52 -1.99
C ARG A 241 -14.13 -0.87 -0.62
N ARG A 242 -15.16 -1.19 0.15
CA ARG A 242 -15.26 -0.89 1.58
C ARG A 242 -15.03 -2.19 2.35
N ARG A 243 -14.00 -2.20 3.18
CA ARG A 243 -13.70 -3.29 4.11
C ARG A 243 -13.98 -2.81 5.53
N THR A 244 -14.80 -3.55 6.27
CA THR A 244 -15.11 -3.28 7.67
C THR A 244 -14.55 -4.39 8.54
N LEU A 245 -13.70 -4.03 9.50
CA LEU A 245 -13.13 -4.93 10.49
C LEU A 245 -13.33 -4.31 11.88
N ASN A 246 -13.95 -5.05 12.80
CA ASN A 246 -14.21 -4.58 14.18
C ASN A 246 -14.89 -3.19 14.23
N GLY A 247 -15.82 -2.93 13.32
CA GLY A 247 -16.53 -1.65 13.22
C GLY A 247 -15.76 -0.50 12.56
N VAL A 248 -14.50 -0.71 12.19
CA VAL A 248 -13.67 0.27 11.47
C VAL A 248 -13.72 -0.02 9.97
N SER A 249 -14.12 0.98 9.19
CA SER A 249 -14.23 0.88 7.74
C SER A 249 -13.08 1.57 7.02
N VAL A 250 -12.46 0.88 6.06
CA VAL A 250 -11.48 1.43 5.13
C VAL A 250 -12.06 1.37 3.72
N ASN A 251 -12.06 2.51 3.03
CA ASN A 251 -12.48 2.60 1.64
C ASN A 251 -11.27 2.68 0.72
N VAL A 252 -11.25 1.86 -0.31
CA VAL A 252 -10.19 1.80 -1.31
C VAL A 252 -10.82 1.95 -2.70
N ARG A 253 -10.21 2.79 -3.53
CA ARG A 253 -10.46 2.84 -4.97
C ARG A 253 -9.31 2.16 -5.70
N THR A 254 -9.63 1.10 -6.43
CA THR A 254 -8.72 0.42 -7.36
C THR A 254 -9.03 0.90 -8.78
N THR A 255 -8.01 1.22 -9.56
CA THR A 255 -8.10 1.46 -11.01
C THR A 255 -7.16 0.52 -11.71
N LYS A 256 -7.67 -0.26 -12.66
CA LYS A 256 -6.90 -1.16 -13.49
C LYS A 256 -6.98 -0.70 -14.94
N LYS A 257 -5.87 -0.30 -15.54
CA LYS A 257 -5.79 0.16 -16.93
C LYS A 257 -4.97 -0.81 -17.77
N THR A 258 -5.52 -1.24 -18.90
CA THR A 258 -4.80 -2.04 -19.90
C THR A 258 -4.19 -1.09 -20.94
N LEU A 259 -2.86 -1.05 -21.00
CA LEU A 259 -2.10 -0.22 -21.92
C LEU A 259 -2.17 -0.75 -23.36
N PRO A 260 -1.78 0.04 -24.38
CA PRO A 260 -1.67 -0.43 -25.75
C PRO A 260 -0.74 -1.63 -25.94
N THR A 261 0.23 -1.80 -25.03
CA THR A 261 1.16 -2.95 -24.96
C THR A 261 0.51 -4.23 -24.44
N ASN A 262 -0.80 -4.22 -24.13
CA ASN A 262 -1.55 -5.25 -23.40
C ASN A 262 -1.11 -5.49 -21.95
N GLU A 263 -0.17 -4.70 -21.44
CA GLU A 263 0.18 -4.72 -20.02
C GLU A 263 -0.93 -4.07 -19.18
N GLN A 264 -1.16 -4.62 -17.99
CA GLN A 264 -2.16 -4.11 -17.06
C GLN A 264 -1.47 -3.39 -15.91
N VAL A 265 -1.96 -2.18 -15.62
CA VAL A 265 -1.50 -1.35 -14.51
C VAL A 265 -2.62 -1.26 -13.50
N GLU A 266 -2.40 -1.77 -12.30
CA GLU A 266 -3.31 -1.61 -11.18
C GLU A 266 -2.82 -0.51 -10.23
N THR A 267 -3.71 0.37 -9.81
CA THR A 267 -3.42 1.44 -8.85
C THR A 267 -4.50 1.45 -7.78
N GLU A 268 -4.09 1.37 -6.52
CA GLU A 268 -5.00 1.47 -5.37
C GLU A 268 -4.72 2.74 -4.57
N ARG A 269 -5.80 3.35 -4.05
CA ARG A 269 -5.75 4.50 -3.15
C ARG A 269 -6.83 4.39 -2.08
N GLN A 270 -6.48 4.70 -0.85
CA GLN A 270 -7.46 4.93 0.19
C GLN A 270 -8.23 6.23 -0.09
N ILE A 271 -9.53 6.23 0.14
CA ILE A 271 -10.39 7.41 0.00
C ILE A 271 -11.20 7.61 1.28
N ASP A 272 -11.59 8.84 1.56
CA ASP A 272 -12.49 9.12 2.68
C ASP A 272 -13.94 8.63 2.40
N ASN A 273 -14.79 8.71 3.42
CA ASN A 273 -16.20 8.29 3.29
C ASN A 273 -16.99 9.18 2.33
N ASN A 274 -16.76 10.49 2.31
CA ASN A 274 -17.53 11.43 1.47
C ASN A 274 -17.27 11.18 -0.02
N LEU A 275 -16.00 11.00 -0.38
CA LEU A 275 -15.58 10.67 -1.73
C LEU A 275 -16.09 9.30 -2.14
N TYR A 276 -16.06 8.30 -1.24
CA TYR A 276 -16.64 6.98 -1.51
C TYR A 276 -18.12 7.08 -1.86
N GLU A 277 -18.94 7.71 -1.01
CA GLU A 277 -20.38 7.86 -1.23
C GLU A 277 -20.70 8.68 -2.50
N SER A 278 -19.87 9.67 -2.82
CA SER A 278 -20.00 10.44 -4.06
C SER A 278 -19.74 9.56 -5.30
N LEU A 279 -18.66 8.77 -5.29
CA LEU A 279 -18.28 7.90 -6.40
C LEU A 279 -19.25 6.72 -6.60
N MET A 280 -19.93 6.27 -5.55
CA MET A 280 -20.98 5.23 -5.64
C MET A 280 -22.10 5.60 -6.63
N ARG A 281 -22.33 6.89 -6.91
CA ARG A 281 -23.30 7.35 -7.92
C ARG A 281 -22.90 6.97 -9.35
N GLN A 282 -21.65 6.60 -9.57
CA GLN A 282 -21.11 6.17 -10.87
C GLN A 282 -21.06 4.65 -11.01
N ALA A 283 -21.75 3.91 -10.14
CA ALA A 283 -21.83 2.46 -10.19
C ALA A 283 -22.22 1.99 -11.60
N ASP A 284 -21.49 1.01 -12.10
CA ASP A 284 -21.71 0.43 -13.42
C ASP A 284 -23.09 -0.26 -13.44
N PRO A 285 -24.03 0.17 -14.30
CA PRO A 285 -25.37 -0.40 -14.34
C PRO A 285 -25.38 -1.87 -14.77
N TYR A 286 -24.34 -2.36 -15.46
CA TYR A 286 -24.20 -3.75 -15.92
C TYR A 286 -23.53 -4.66 -14.90
N ARG A 287 -23.21 -4.15 -13.71
CA ARG A 287 -22.56 -4.94 -12.65
C ARG A 287 -23.28 -4.83 -11.31
N TYR A 288 -23.46 -5.96 -10.65
CA TYR A 288 -23.92 -6.01 -9.26
C TYR A 288 -22.79 -5.59 -8.32
N SER A 289 -23.15 -5.01 -7.18
CA SER A 289 -22.21 -4.90 -6.07
C SER A 289 -22.02 -6.30 -5.47
N ILE A 290 -20.78 -6.64 -5.15
CA ILE A 290 -20.47 -7.89 -4.45
C ILE A 290 -20.39 -7.61 -2.96
N HIS A 291 -21.07 -8.43 -2.17
CA HIS A 291 -20.97 -8.46 -0.72
C HIS A 291 -20.44 -9.83 -0.31
N LYS A 292 -19.38 -9.86 0.50
CA LYS A 292 -18.75 -11.08 0.98
C LYS A 292 -18.18 -10.90 2.37
N ILE A 293 -18.06 -12.01 3.09
CA ILE A 293 -17.31 -12.11 4.35
C ILE A 293 -15.98 -12.77 4.05
N ARG A 294 -14.88 -12.10 4.38
CA ARG A 294 -13.52 -12.64 4.26
C ARG A 294 -13.00 -13.06 5.62
N LYS A 295 -12.67 -14.34 5.77
CA LYS A 295 -11.94 -14.90 6.91
C LYS A 295 -10.48 -15.10 6.53
N THR A 296 -9.58 -14.39 7.20
CA THR A 296 -8.13 -14.58 7.00
C THR A 296 -7.53 -15.34 8.16
N PHE A 297 -6.66 -16.31 7.87
CA PHE A 297 -6.04 -17.16 8.89
C PHE A 297 -4.73 -17.75 8.40
N ILE A 298 -3.90 -18.21 9.35
CA ILE A 298 -2.65 -18.91 9.07
C ILE A 298 -2.83 -20.37 9.44
N TRP A 299 -2.43 -21.29 8.56
CA TRP A 299 -2.42 -22.73 8.82
C TRP A 299 -1.10 -23.34 8.36
N ARG A 300 -0.39 -24.01 9.28
CA ARG A 300 0.94 -24.60 9.03
C ARG A 300 1.92 -23.64 8.34
N GLY A 301 1.88 -22.36 8.70
CA GLY A 301 2.74 -21.33 8.12
C GLY A 301 2.26 -20.74 6.79
N GLN A 302 1.17 -21.25 6.20
CA GLN A 302 0.55 -20.72 4.99
C GLN A 302 -0.58 -19.75 5.34
N PHE A 303 -0.60 -18.60 4.66
CA PHE A 303 -1.66 -17.61 4.79
C PHE A 303 -2.80 -17.90 3.82
N PHE A 304 -4.04 -17.83 4.31
CA PHE A 304 -5.25 -18.09 3.56
C PHE A 304 -6.26 -16.96 3.72
N GLU A 305 -6.96 -16.64 2.63
CA GLU A 305 -8.14 -15.80 2.62
C GLU A 305 -9.33 -16.63 2.13
N LEU A 306 -10.30 -16.89 3.02
CA LEU A 306 -11.56 -17.53 2.65
C LEU A 306 -12.65 -16.49 2.46
N ASP A 307 -13.07 -16.31 1.22
CA ASP A 307 -14.21 -15.46 0.84
C ASP A 307 -15.50 -16.28 0.79
N THR A 308 -16.47 -15.92 1.61
CA THR A 308 -17.86 -16.40 1.51
C THR A 308 -18.71 -15.32 0.86
N TYR A 309 -19.17 -15.56 -0.36
CA TYR A 309 -19.98 -14.61 -1.12
C TYR A 309 -21.43 -14.65 -0.63
N LEU A 310 -22.01 -13.47 -0.40
CA LEU A 310 -23.38 -13.27 0.07
C LEU A 310 -24.29 -12.74 -1.05
N GLU A 311 -23.81 -11.74 -1.81
CA GLU A 311 -24.51 -11.15 -2.95
C GLU A 311 -23.51 -10.84 -4.08
N PRO A 312 -23.91 -10.94 -5.37
CA PRO A 312 -25.18 -11.47 -5.87
C PRO A 312 -25.22 -13.01 -5.92
N ILE A 313 -24.09 -13.67 -5.66
CA ILE A 313 -23.94 -15.12 -5.71
C ILE A 313 -23.99 -15.66 -4.29
N SER A 314 -24.95 -16.53 -4.00
CA SER A 314 -25.02 -17.28 -2.76
C SER A 314 -24.33 -18.65 -2.91
N ASN A 315 -23.85 -19.20 -1.79
CA ASN A 315 -23.21 -20.52 -1.70
C ASN A 315 -21.86 -20.68 -2.43
N LEU A 316 -21.19 -19.59 -2.79
CA LEU A 316 -19.84 -19.62 -3.33
C LEU A 316 -18.84 -19.31 -2.22
N GLN A 317 -17.90 -20.24 -1.98
CA GLN A 317 -16.75 -20.00 -1.11
C GLN A 317 -15.46 -20.18 -1.92
N ILE A 318 -14.63 -19.13 -1.95
CA ILE A 318 -13.34 -19.15 -2.63
C ILE A 318 -12.24 -19.03 -1.59
N LEU A 319 -11.35 -20.00 -1.56
CA LEU A 319 -10.11 -19.95 -0.81
C LEU A 319 -9.01 -19.41 -1.73
N GLU A 320 -8.39 -18.30 -1.32
CA GLU A 320 -7.22 -17.73 -1.96
C GLU A 320 -6.01 -17.95 -1.04
N THR A 321 -4.89 -18.36 -1.59
CA THR A 321 -3.61 -18.40 -0.88
C THR A 321 -2.52 -17.80 -1.76
N LYS A 322 -1.62 -17.05 -1.15
CA LYS A 322 -0.47 -16.40 -1.79
C LYS A 322 0.76 -16.88 -1.06
N GLY A 323 1.59 -17.70 -1.70
CA GLY A 323 2.80 -18.17 -1.01
C GLY A 323 3.15 -19.63 -1.25
N ILE A 324 3.36 -20.03 -2.51
CA ILE A 324 3.99 -21.32 -2.77
C ILE A 324 5.15 -21.11 -3.76
N VAL A 325 6.34 -21.58 -3.38
CA VAL A 325 7.41 -21.88 -4.35
C VAL A 325 6.81 -22.86 -5.36
N ASP A 326 7.20 -22.84 -6.63
CA ASP A 326 6.71 -23.73 -7.73
C ASP A 326 6.65 -25.25 -7.40
N HIS A 327 7.13 -25.69 -6.23
CA HIS A 327 7.29 -27.07 -5.79
C HIS A 327 6.78 -27.41 -4.37
N GLU A 328 6.10 -26.50 -3.65
CA GLU A 328 5.50 -26.83 -2.35
C GLU A 328 4.00 -27.17 -2.52
N ASP A 329 3.49 -28.16 -1.81
CA ASP A 329 2.06 -28.48 -1.87
C ASP A 329 1.26 -27.50 -0.99
N VAL A 330 0.03 -27.15 -1.40
CA VAL A 330 -0.89 -26.40 -0.54
C VAL A 330 -1.27 -27.31 0.64
N ASN A 331 -0.90 -26.94 1.87
CA ASN A 331 -1.36 -27.67 3.06
C ASN A 331 -2.78 -27.23 3.39
N PHE A 332 -3.76 -27.87 2.76
CA PHE A 332 -5.15 -27.58 3.03
C PHE A 332 -5.49 -27.84 4.51
N PRO A 333 -6.15 -26.88 5.19
CA PRO A 333 -6.65 -27.10 6.53
C PRO A 333 -7.71 -28.19 6.58
N PRO A 334 -7.76 -29.02 7.65
CA PRO A 334 -8.71 -30.13 7.76
C PRO A 334 -10.17 -29.69 7.90
N PHE A 335 -10.41 -28.40 8.14
CA PHE A 335 -11.74 -27.80 8.21
C PHE A 335 -12.24 -27.30 6.84
N LEU A 336 -11.50 -27.52 5.75
CA LEU A 336 -11.90 -27.19 4.38
C LEU A 336 -11.95 -28.43 3.51
N GLU A 337 -13.04 -28.59 2.76
CA GLU A 337 -13.16 -29.54 1.66
C GLU A 337 -12.89 -28.81 0.34
N VAL A 338 -11.85 -29.19 -0.39
CA VAL A 338 -11.53 -28.59 -1.70
C VAL A 338 -12.41 -29.24 -2.78
N LEU A 339 -13.19 -28.42 -3.47
CA LEU A 339 -14.10 -28.89 -4.52
C LEU A 339 -13.49 -28.74 -5.92
N GLU A 340 -12.79 -27.64 -6.18
CA GLU A 340 -12.23 -27.35 -7.51
C GLU A 340 -11.04 -26.39 -7.42
N ASP A 341 -9.99 -26.64 -8.20
CA ASP A 341 -8.95 -25.64 -8.48
C ASP A 341 -9.41 -24.70 -9.60
N ILE A 342 -9.50 -23.42 -9.27
CA ILE A 342 -9.95 -22.35 -10.17
C ILE A 342 -8.84 -21.32 -10.42
N THR A 343 -7.58 -21.69 -10.15
CA THR A 343 -6.42 -20.84 -10.42
C THR A 343 -6.37 -20.49 -11.91
N GLY A 344 -6.26 -19.20 -12.22
CA GLY A 344 -6.28 -18.68 -13.59
C GLY A 344 -7.64 -18.70 -14.32
N LYS A 345 -8.71 -19.28 -13.73
CA LYS A 345 -10.04 -19.29 -14.36
C LYS A 345 -10.72 -17.94 -14.20
N THR A 346 -10.65 -17.13 -15.26
CA THR A 346 -11.14 -15.74 -15.24
C THR A 346 -12.63 -15.58 -14.94
N GLU A 347 -13.48 -16.58 -15.22
CA GLU A 347 -14.90 -16.56 -14.87
C GLU A 347 -15.18 -16.39 -13.37
N TYR A 348 -14.24 -16.81 -12.51
CA TYR A 348 -14.32 -16.65 -11.05
C TYR A 348 -13.67 -15.35 -10.54
N TYR A 349 -13.16 -14.50 -11.43
CA TYR A 349 -12.62 -13.22 -11.01
C TYR A 349 -13.76 -12.31 -10.56
N ASN A 350 -13.55 -11.54 -9.49
CA ASN A 350 -14.57 -10.66 -8.90
C ASN A 350 -15.22 -9.73 -9.93
N TYR A 351 -14.47 -9.31 -10.96
CA TYR A 351 -15.03 -8.53 -12.05
C TYR A 351 -16.11 -9.35 -12.77
N ASN A 352 -15.80 -10.55 -13.24
CA ASN A 352 -16.76 -11.40 -13.96
C ASN A 352 -17.92 -11.90 -13.08
N LEU A 353 -17.68 -12.19 -11.80
CA LEU A 353 -18.74 -12.55 -10.84
C LEU A 353 -19.78 -11.43 -10.64
N ALA A 354 -19.39 -10.17 -10.88
CA ALA A 354 -20.30 -9.04 -10.75
C ALA A 354 -21.17 -8.81 -11.99
N LEU A 355 -20.97 -9.49 -13.12
CA LEU A 355 -21.75 -9.26 -14.34
C LEU A 355 -23.25 -9.52 -14.12
N LYS A 356 -24.11 -8.56 -14.48
CA LYS A 356 -25.54 -8.79 -14.60
C LYS A 356 -25.79 -9.58 -15.89
N ARG A 357 -26.27 -10.82 -15.77
CA ARG A 357 -26.66 -11.65 -16.91
C ARG A 357 -28.03 -11.27 -17.44
#